data_AF-A0A1Q2CSL5-F1
#
_entry.id   AF-A0A1Q2CSL5-F1
#
_cell.length_a   1.000
_cell.length_b   1.000
_cell.length_c   1.000
_cell.angle_alpha   90.00
_cell.angle_beta   90.00
_cell.angle_gamma   90.00
#
_symmetry.space_group_name_H-M   'P 1'
#
loop_
_entity.id
_entity.type
_entity.pdbx_description
1 polymer ?
#
loop_
_entity_poly.entity_id
_entity_poly.type
_entity_poly.pdbx_seq_one_letter_code
_entity_poly.pdbx_strand_id
1 'polypeptide(L)'
;MGVVLLLSLGQSAVYSILRIVDLLTREQALSQQQTTMNTAQVPDRPWLDALYQVANIVFPLMPVVLCLYLLWAVYRPAEGPFRAMGFDLRHPGFDLAKGFGIFAGIGVLGLAFYLFAVAIGINTQINTSGLQFTVVNVVVLILRAIMNGVLEEVVMVGYLFTRWAQLGGNMWVMVVVSAVIRGGYHLYQGFGGFIGNLVMGLVFGALFLKWLKGRVMPLVVTHSLLDIVAFLGAPLLPWLMSLIGR
;
A
#
# COMPACT_ATOMS: atom_id res chain seq x y z
N MET A 1 -1.14 3.41 20.17
CA MET A 1 -1.58 3.81 18.82
C MET A 1 -0.79 4.99 18.28
N GLY A 2 -0.88 6.18 18.87
CA GLY A 2 -0.18 7.38 18.37
C GLY A 2 1.34 7.22 18.21
N VAL A 3 2.03 6.65 19.21
CA VAL A 3 3.49 6.38 19.13
C VAL A 3 3.85 5.49 17.94
N VAL A 4 3.10 4.40 17.73
CA VAL A 4 3.33 3.50 16.58
C VAL A 4 3.19 4.26 15.27
N LEU A 5 2.14 5.09 15.14
CA LEU A 5 1.93 5.90 13.93
C LEU A 5 3.07 6.89 13.71
N LEU A 6 3.49 7.62 14.73
CA LEU A 6 4.56 8.62 14.63
C LEU A 6 5.95 8.01 14.40
N LEU A 7 6.14 6.71 14.63
CA LEU A 7 7.34 5.96 14.26
C LEU A 7 7.22 5.29 12.88
N SER A 8 6.08 5.44 12.19
CA SER A 8 5.80 4.74 10.93
C SER A 8 4.95 5.59 9.97
N LEU A 9 3.73 5.16 9.64
CA LEU A 9 2.90 5.75 8.59
C LEU A 9 2.39 7.16 8.92
N GLY A 10 2.28 7.50 10.21
CA GLY A 10 2.00 8.87 10.65
C GLY A 10 3.17 9.82 10.38
N GLN A 11 4.42 9.35 10.55
CA GLN A 11 5.60 10.10 10.11
C GLN A 11 5.58 10.28 8.59
N SER A 12 5.29 9.22 7.83
CA SER A 12 5.15 9.29 6.37
C SER A 12 4.06 10.28 5.94
N ALA A 13 2.95 10.39 6.68
CA ALA A 13 1.91 11.38 6.43
C ALA A 13 2.42 12.81 6.60
N VAL A 14 3.16 13.10 7.68
CA VAL A 14 3.76 14.43 7.89
C VAL A 14 4.70 14.78 6.75
N TYR A 15 5.63 13.90 6.38
CA TYR A 15 6.55 14.17 5.27
C TYR A 15 5.85 14.26 3.91
N SER A 16 4.75 13.53 3.72
CA SER A 16 3.95 13.63 2.49
C SER A 16 3.24 14.97 2.37
N ILE A 17 2.74 15.51 3.48
CA ILE A 17 2.17 16.87 3.53
C ILE A 17 3.26 17.92 3.23
N LEU A 18 4.43 17.80 3.86
CA LEU A 18 5.55 18.70 3.57
C LEU A 18 5.98 18.63 2.11
N ARG A 19 6.00 17.42 1.54
CA ARG A 19 6.36 17.19 0.14
C ARG A 19 5.34 17.83 -0.82
N ILE A 20 4.04 17.68 -0.59
CA ILE A 20 3.06 18.31 -1.49
C ILE A 20 3.10 19.84 -1.39
N VAL A 21 3.36 20.41 -0.21
CA VAL A 21 3.58 21.85 -0.04
C VAL A 21 4.81 22.30 -0.84
N ASP A 22 5.95 21.61 -0.73
CA ASP A 22 7.15 21.88 -1.55
C ASP A 22 6.80 21.86 -3.04
N LEU A 23 6.14 20.81 -3.53
CA LEU A 23 5.76 20.68 -4.94
C LEU A 23 4.85 21.83 -5.42
N LEU A 24 3.91 22.28 -4.59
CA LEU A 24 2.98 23.37 -4.91
C LEU A 24 3.63 24.76 -4.89
N THR A 25 4.77 24.92 -4.21
CA THR A 25 5.51 26.19 -4.14
C THR A 25 6.57 26.36 -5.22
N ARG A 26 6.76 25.36 -6.09
CA ARG A 26 7.69 25.42 -7.23
C ARG A 26 7.07 26.15 -8.42
N GLU A 27 7.91 26.70 -9.29
CA GLU A 27 7.47 27.40 -10.50
C GLU A 27 6.75 26.48 -11.51
N GLN A 28 7.12 25.20 -11.54
CA GLN A 28 6.50 24.22 -12.43
C GLN A 28 5.16 23.76 -11.88
N ALA A 29 4.13 23.67 -12.72
CA ALA A 29 2.83 23.16 -12.32
C ALA A 29 2.92 21.70 -11.85
N LEU A 30 2.11 21.31 -10.86
CA LEU A 30 2.10 19.95 -10.29
C LEU A 30 1.91 18.86 -11.37
N SER A 31 1.10 19.14 -12.40
CA SER A 31 0.85 18.22 -13.52
C SER A 31 2.06 17.99 -14.44
N GLN A 32 3.07 18.84 -14.35
CA GLN A 32 4.31 18.76 -15.14
C GLN A 32 5.48 18.19 -14.34
N GLN A 33 5.31 17.97 -13.03
CA GLN A 33 6.33 17.41 -12.16
C GLN A 33 6.19 15.89 -12.08
N GLN A 34 7.32 15.17 -12.01
CA GLN A 34 7.34 13.71 -11.86
C GLN A 34 7.93 13.31 -10.51
N THR A 35 7.28 12.33 -9.87
CA THR A 35 7.79 11.69 -8.65
C THR A 35 8.18 10.26 -8.98
N THR A 36 9.49 9.99 -8.96
CA THR A 36 10.01 8.64 -9.23
C THR A 36 10.01 7.82 -7.95
N MET A 37 9.40 6.64 -8.01
CA MET A 37 9.44 5.66 -6.92
C MET A 37 10.49 4.58 -7.21
N ASN A 38 10.95 3.90 -6.17
CA ASN A 38 11.83 2.73 -6.26
C ASN A 38 13.18 2.97 -6.99
N THR A 39 13.80 4.13 -6.86
CA THR A 39 15.11 4.40 -7.50
C THR A 39 16.26 3.66 -6.81
N ALA A 40 17.29 3.30 -7.58
CA ALA A 40 18.57 2.84 -7.01
C ALA A 40 19.19 3.96 -6.15
N GLN A 41 19.74 3.60 -4.99
CA GLN A 41 20.42 4.53 -4.10
C GLN A 41 21.88 4.74 -4.51
N VAL A 42 22.52 3.68 -5.01
CA VAL A 42 23.93 3.70 -5.44
C VAL A 42 24.08 2.98 -6.78
N PRO A 43 23.64 3.60 -7.89
CA PRO A 43 23.57 2.96 -9.21
C PRO A 43 24.91 2.35 -9.67
N ASP A 44 26.03 3.01 -9.34
CA ASP A 44 27.37 2.59 -9.75
C ASP A 44 27.92 1.39 -8.95
N ARG A 45 27.20 0.93 -7.90
CA ARG A 45 27.63 -0.16 -7.01
C ARG A 45 26.50 -1.16 -6.78
N PRO A 46 26.23 -2.09 -7.73
CA PRO A 46 25.06 -2.97 -7.68
C PRO A 46 24.95 -3.85 -6.43
N TRP A 47 26.07 -4.36 -5.91
CA TRP A 47 26.07 -5.18 -4.69
C TRP A 47 25.64 -4.37 -3.46
N LEU A 48 26.05 -3.10 -3.38
CA LEU A 48 25.70 -2.22 -2.28
C LEU A 48 24.25 -1.75 -2.43
N ASP A 49 23.81 -1.47 -3.66
CA ASP A 49 22.40 -1.15 -3.93
C ASP A 49 21.50 -2.31 -3.47
N ALA A 50 21.85 -3.56 -3.78
CA ALA A 50 21.12 -4.73 -3.32
C ALA A 50 20.99 -4.81 -1.79
N LEU A 51 22.05 -4.47 -1.04
CA LEU A 51 21.98 -4.40 0.43
C LEU A 51 21.03 -3.29 0.91
N TYR A 52 21.05 -2.12 0.25
CA TYR A 52 20.08 -1.07 0.52
C TYR A 52 18.66 -1.50 0.18
N GLN A 53 18.43 -2.22 -0.92
CA GLN A 53 17.12 -2.76 -1.26
C GLN A 53 16.61 -3.70 -0.15
N VAL A 54 17.46 -4.60 0.35
CA VAL A 54 17.12 -5.48 1.48
C VAL A 54 16.78 -4.67 2.72
N ALA A 55 17.60 -3.68 3.08
CA ALA A 55 17.34 -2.81 4.23
C ALA A 55 16.00 -2.06 4.09
N ASN A 56 15.71 -1.54 2.90
CA ASN A 56 14.45 -0.86 2.57
C ASN A 56 13.23 -1.79 2.51
N ILE A 57 13.41 -3.10 2.57
CA ILE A 57 12.33 -4.08 2.70
C ILE A 57 12.19 -4.51 4.16
N VAL A 58 13.28 -4.76 4.86
CA VAL A 58 13.27 -5.34 6.21
C VAL A 58 12.91 -4.30 7.27
N PHE A 59 13.54 -3.12 7.27
CA PHE A 59 13.32 -2.14 8.34
C PHE A 59 11.91 -1.56 8.38
N PRO A 60 11.23 -1.32 7.24
CA PRO A 60 9.84 -0.90 7.26
C PRO A 60 8.87 -1.93 7.86
N LEU A 61 9.29 -3.19 8.06
CA LEU A 61 8.48 -4.19 8.78
C LEU A 61 8.62 -4.09 10.31
N MET A 62 9.56 -3.31 10.84
CA MET A 62 9.74 -3.18 12.30
C MET A 62 8.51 -2.59 13.02
N PRO A 63 7.78 -1.62 12.46
CA PRO A 63 6.47 -1.20 13.00
C PRO A 63 5.45 -2.34 13.11
N VAL A 64 5.45 -3.30 12.19
CA VAL A 64 4.58 -4.49 12.24
C VAL A 64 4.98 -5.38 13.41
N VAL A 65 6.29 -5.64 13.56
CA VAL A 65 6.83 -6.38 14.72
C VAL A 65 6.46 -5.69 16.03
N LEU A 66 6.59 -4.36 16.09
CA LEU A 66 6.21 -3.57 17.25
C LEU A 66 4.71 -3.67 17.54
N CYS A 67 3.84 -3.61 16.53
CA CYS A 67 2.40 -3.79 16.70
C CYS A 67 2.07 -5.14 17.32
N LEU A 68 2.67 -6.21 16.80
CA LEU A 68 2.49 -7.57 17.30
C LEU A 68 3.02 -7.73 18.73
N TYR A 69 4.21 -7.19 19.00
CA TYR A 69 4.79 -7.16 20.34
C TYR A 69 3.89 -6.43 21.33
N LEU A 70 3.38 -5.24 20.97
CA LEU A 70 2.47 -4.50 21.84
C LEU A 70 1.16 -5.26 22.05
N LEU A 71 0.57 -5.87 21.02
CA LEU A 71 -0.65 -6.70 21.17
C LEU A 71 -0.40 -7.93 22.04
N TRP A 72 0.83 -8.44 22.08
CA TRP A 72 1.20 -9.53 22.96
C TRP A 72 1.41 -9.07 24.41
N ALA A 73 2.20 -8.02 24.60
CA ALA A 73 2.71 -7.58 25.90
C ALA A 73 1.81 -6.58 26.63
N VAL A 74 1.02 -5.79 25.90
CA VAL A 74 0.22 -4.68 26.44
C VAL A 74 -1.25 -4.92 26.08
N TYR A 75 -2.06 -5.32 27.06
CA TYR A 75 -3.49 -5.62 26.89
C TYR A 75 -3.79 -6.61 25.75
N ARG A 76 -3.48 -7.88 26.03
CA ARG A 76 -3.56 -8.98 25.08
C ARG A 76 -5.01 -9.28 24.65
N PRO A 77 -5.33 -9.34 23.35
CA PRO A 77 -6.63 -9.85 22.89
C PRO A 77 -6.84 -11.29 23.37
N ALA A 78 -8.09 -11.67 23.71
CA ALA A 78 -8.41 -13.00 24.24
C ALA A 78 -7.92 -14.14 23.33
N GLU A 79 -8.02 -13.97 22.02
CA GLU A 79 -7.58 -14.95 21.02
C GLU A 79 -6.06 -14.89 20.74
N GLY A 80 -5.33 -13.92 21.30
CA GLY A 80 -3.94 -13.62 20.99
C GLY A 80 -3.76 -12.64 19.83
N PRO A 81 -2.56 -12.06 19.65
CA PRO A 81 -2.32 -10.94 18.73
C PRO A 81 -2.57 -11.31 17.27
N PHE A 82 -2.13 -12.49 16.85
CA PHE A 82 -2.27 -12.98 15.49
C PHE A 82 -3.73 -13.28 15.13
N ARG A 83 -4.45 -13.97 16.02
CA ARG A 83 -5.86 -14.34 15.78
C ARG A 83 -6.77 -13.12 15.76
N ALA A 84 -6.54 -12.16 16.66
CA ALA A 84 -7.36 -10.95 16.78
C ALA A 84 -7.41 -10.12 15.49
N MET A 85 -6.37 -10.21 14.66
CA MET A 85 -6.30 -9.53 13.35
C MET A 85 -6.46 -10.50 12.18
N GLY A 86 -6.71 -11.79 12.43
CA GLY A 86 -6.69 -12.85 11.43
C GLY A 86 -5.35 -13.03 10.69
N PHE A 87 -4.25 -12.53 11.26
CA PHE A 87 -2.89 -12.70 10.75
C PHE A 87 -2.29 -14.02 11.28
N ASP A 88 -2.97 -15.16 11.02
CA ASP A 88 -2.72 -16.41 11.75
C ASP A 88 -2.63 -17.68 10.88
N LEU A 89 -2.45 -17.55 9.56
CA LEU A 89 -2.24 -18.63 8.57
C LEU A 89 -3.28 -19.78 8.60
N ARG A 90 -4.41 -19.64 9.30
CA ARG A 90 -5.40 -20.72 9.42
C ARG A 90 -6.25 -20.93 8.18
N HIS A 91 -6.47 -19.87 7.42
CA HIS A 91 -7.36 -19.88 6.27
C HIS A 91 -6.66 -19.33 5.02
N PRO A 92 -5.48 -19.85 4.64
CA PRO A 92 -4.67 -19.27 3.56
C PRO A 92 -5.41 -19.29 2.22
N GLY A 93 -6.16 -20.36 1.92
CA GLY A 93 -6.99 -20.43 0.70
C GLY A 93 -8.10 -19.38 0.66
N PHE A 94 -8.77 -19.12 1.81
CA PHE A 94 -9.78 -18.06 1.91
C PHE A 94 -9.13 -16.69 1.76
N ASP A 95 -8.01 -16.47 2.44
CA ASP A 95 -7.31 -15.19 2.44
C ASP A 95 -6.80 -14.85 1.02
N LEU A 96 -6.21 -15.82 0.32
CA LEU A 96 -5.79 -15.69 -1.07
C LEU A 96 -6.97 -15.49 -2.03
N ALA A 97 -8.02 -16.31 -1.92
CA ALA A 97 -9.16 -16.21 -2.84
C ALA A 97 -9.94 -14.90 -2.67
N LYS A 98 -10.18 -14.47 -1.43
CA LYS A 98 -10.84 -13.18 -1.16
C LYS A 98 -9.97 -12.01 -1.56
N GLY A 99 -8.67 -12.05 -1.24
CA GLY A 99 -7.74 -11.00 -1.64
C GLY A 99 -7.64 -10.85 -3.15
N PHE A 100 -7.50 -11.96 -3.88
CA PHE A 100 -7.51 -11.96 -5.34
C PHE A 100 -8.86 -11.46 -5.90
N GLY A 101 -9.99 -11.90 -5.34
CA GLY A 101 -11.32 -11.46 -5.78
C GLY A 101 -11.56 -9.96 -5.60
N ILE A 102 -11.12 -9.39 -4.47
CA ILE A 102 -11.18 -7.93 -4.23
C ILE A 102 -10.25 -7.21 -5.22
N PHE A 103 -9.02 -7.70 -5.37
CA PHE A 103 -8.05 -7.16 -6.33
C PHE A 103 -8.61 -7.16 -7.75
N ALA A 104 -9.18 -8.27 -8.21
CA ALA A 104 -9.78 -8.38 -9.54
C ALA A 104 -10.94 -7.40 -9.72
N GLY A 105 -11.81 -7.26 -8.71
CA GLY A 105 -12.90 -6.28 -8.74
C GLY A 105 -12.40 -4.84 -8.86
N ILE A 106 -11.43 -4.45 -8.03
CA ILE A 106 -10.82 -3.11 -8.06
C ILE A 106 -10.06 -2.90 -9.39
N GLY A 107 -9.29 -3.88 -9.83
CA GLY A 107 -8.49 -3.83 -11.05
C GLY A 107 -9.35 -3.73 -12.30
N VAL A 108 -10.47 -4.47 -12.39
CA VAL A 108 -11.43 -4.36 -13.49
C VAL A 108 -12.07 -2.98 -13.52
N LEU A 109 -12.49 -2.44 -12.38
CA LEU A 109 -13.05 -1.09 -12.29
C LEU A 109 -12.02 -0.02 -12.69
N GLY A 110 -10.77 -0.15 -12.21
CA GLY A 110 -9.68 0.74 -12.56
C GLY A 110 -9.33 0.69 -14.05
N LEU A 111 -9.28 -0.50 -14.64
CA LEU A 111 -9.04 -0.69 -16.07
C LEU A 111 -10.19 -0.11 -16.90
N ALA A 112 -11.44 -0.37 -16.51
CA ALA A 112 -12.62 0.19 -17.19
C ALA A 112 -12.60 1.72 -17.16
N PHE A 113 -12.27 2.32 -16.02
CA PHE A 113 -12.12 3.77 -15.90
C PHE A 113 -10.97 4.31 -16.74
N TYR A 114 -9.82 3.62 -16.77
CA TYR A 114 -8.69 3.98 -17.63
C TYR A 114 -9.07 3.96 -19.11
N LEU A 115 -9.68 2.87 -19.57
CA LEU A 115 -10.13 2.73 -20.96
C LEU A 115 -11.16 3.79 -21.33
N PHE A 116 -12.08 4.11 -20.42
CA PHE A 116 -13.04 5.20 -20.59
C PHE A 116 -12.33 6.56 -20.71
N ALA A 117 -11.39 6.87 -19.82
CA ALA A 117 -10.63 8.11 -19.82
C ALA A 117 -9.77 8.28 -21.09
N VAL A 118 -9.20 7.19 -21.61
CA VAL A 118 -8.49 7.17 -22.90
C VAL A 118 -9.46 7.39 -24.06
N ALA A 119 -10.62 6.71 -24.06
CA ALA A 119 -11.62 6.84 -25.12
C ALA A 119 -12.17 8.27 -25.26
N ILE A 120 -12.24 9.02 -24.16
CA ILE A 120 -12.67 10.44 -24.15
C ILE A 120 -11.52 11.44 -24.27
N GLY A 121 -10.28 10.97 -24.50
CA GLY A 121 -9.12 11.82 -24.80
C GLY A 121 -8.54 12.60 -23.62
N ILE A 122 -8.82 12.19 -22.38
CA ILE A 122 -8.39 12.93 -21.18
C ILE A 122 -7.06 12.40 -20.60
N ASN A 123 -6.61 11.20 -20.99
CA ASN A 123 -5.42 10.57 -20.39
C ASN A 123 -4.29 10.30 -21.42
N THR A 124 -3.03 10.52 -21.02
CA THR A 124 -1.82 10.18 -21.80
C THR A 124 -1.22 8.84 -21.36
N GLN A 125 -0.49 8.15 -22.25
CA GLN A 125 0.16 6.87 -21.92
C GLN A 125 1.18 7.05 -20.78
N ILE A 126 1.01 6.29 -19.69
CA ILE A 126 1.79 6.44 -18.47
C ILE A 126 3.13 5.69 -18.59
N ASN A 127 4.23 6.33 -18.20
CA ASN A 127 5.54 5.71 -18.02
C ASN A 127 5.81 5.57 -16.51
N THR A 128 5.88 4.34 -15.96
CA THR A 128 5.86 4.10 -14.50
C THR A 128 7.09 3.43 -13.88
N SER A 129 8.27 3.33 -14.51
CA SER A 129 9.45 2.80 -13.80
C SER A 129 10.72 3.62 -13.93
N GLY A 130 11.32 3.92 -12.77
CA GLY A 130 12.69 4.45 -12.65
C GLY A 130 13.78 3.37 -12.55
N LEU A 131 13.41 2.08 -12.57
CA LEU A 131 14.34 0.95 -12.60
C LEU A 131 14.34 0.26 -13.97
N GLN A 132 15.51 -0.24 -14.36
CA GLN A 132 15.69 -1.13 -15.52
C GLN A 132 14.92 -2.44 -15.30
N PHE A 133 14.31 -2.97 -16.36
CA PHE A 133 13.56 -4.23 -16.29
C PHE A 133 14.54 -5.43 -16.27
N THR A 134 14.93 -5.85 -15.06
CA THR A 134 15.78 -7.03 -14.82
C THR A 134 15.10 -7.98 -13.86
N VAL A 135 15.43 -9.28 -13.91
CA VAL A 135 14.86 -10.29 -12.99
C VAL A 135 15.04 -9.90 -11.52
N VAL A 136 16.23 -9.38 -11.17
CA VAL A 136 16.53 -8.92 -9.81
C VAL A 136 15.61 -7.77 -9.41
N ASN A 137 15.44 -6.77 -10.27
CA ASN A 137 14.57 -5.63 -9.98
C ASN A 137 13.10 -6.04 -9.88
N VAL A 138 12.64 -6.97 -10.73
CA VAL A 138 11.27 -7.53 -10.64
C VAL A 138 11.06 -8.20 -9.29
N VAL A 139 11.99 -9.04 -8.83
CA VAL A 139 11.92 -9.69 -7.51
C VAL A 139 11.89 -8.64 -6.40
N VAL A 140 12.77 -7.63 -6.44
CA VAL A 140 12.79 -6.53 -5.46
C VAL A 140 11.46 -5.78 -5.43
N LEU A 141 10.88 -5.47 -6.58
CA LEU A 141 9.59 -4.77 -6.67
C LEU A 141 8.44 -5.60 -6.11
N ILE A 142 8.40 -6.91 -6.37
CA ILE A 142 7.42 -7.82 -5.77
C ILE A 142 7.57 -7.84 -4.25
N LEU A 143 8.81 -7.95 -3.74
CA LEU A 143 9.06 -7.96 -2.29
C LEU A 143 8.68 -6.62 -1.64
N ARG A 144 8.95 -5.49 -2.30
CA ARG A 144 8.53 -4.15 -1.85
C ARG A 144 7.01 -4.03 -1.81
N ALA A 145 6.30 -4.51 -2.82
CA ALA A 145 4.84 -4.51 -2.86
C ALA A 145 4.23 -5.34 -1.72
N ILE A 146 4.78 -6.54 -1.48
CA ILE A 146 4.35 -7.38 -0.35
C ILE A 146 4.66 -6.68 0.98
N MET A 147 5.84 -6.08 1.11
CA MET A 147 6.24 -5.34 2.30
C MET A 147 5.27 -4.19 2.58
N ASN A 148 4.92 -3.38 1.58
CA ASN A 148 3.95 -2.29 1.71
C ASN A 148 2.58 -2.82 2.15
N GLY A 149 2.07 -3.86 1.48
CA GLY A 149 0.80 -4.48 1.82
C GLY A 149 0.79 -5.01 3.26
N VAL A 150 1.88 -5.63 3.72
CA VAL A 150 1.99 -6.10 5.11
C VAL A 150 2.06 -4.93 6.09
N LEU A 151 2.93 -3.94 5.83
CA LEU A 151 3.11 -2.78 6.69
C LEU A 151 1.80 -2.02 6.86
N GLU A 152 1.20 -1.61 5.75
CA GLU A 152 0.04 -0.74 5.76
C GLU A 152 -1.20 -1.43 6.32
N GLU A 153 -1.50 -2.65 5.88
CA GLU A 153 -2.73 -3.31 6.32
C GLU A 153 -2.62 -3.78 7.77
N VAL A 154 -1.45 -4.28 8.21
CA VAL A 154 -1.29 -4.72 9.60
C VAL A 154 -1.29 -3.54 10.55
N VAL A 155 -0.64 -2.42 10.22
CA VAL A 155 -0.64 -1.24 11.09
C VAL A 155 -2.00 -0.55 11.03
N MET A 156 -2.44 -0.11 9.86
CA MET A 156 -3.61 0.78 9.71
C MET A 156 -4.93 0.07 9.98
N VAL A 157 -5.08 -1.18 9.52
CA VAL A 157 -6.33 -1.93 9.68
C VAL A 157 -6.21 -2.87 10.88
N GLY A 158 -5.27 -3.81 10.89
CA GLY A 158 -5.15 -4.81 11.95
C GLY A 158 -4.99 -4.19 13.35
N TYR A 159 -3.87 -3.49 13.57
CA TYR A 159 -3.48 -3.02 14.89
C TYR A 159 -4.38 -1.87 15.37
N LEU A 160 -4.59 -0.84 14.55
CA LEU A 160 -5.38 0.31 14.99
C LEU A 160 -6.84 -0.06 15.28
N PHE A 161 -7.48 -0.89 14.43
CA PHE A 161 -8.87 -1.29 14.66
C PHE A 161 -8.99 -2.15 15.91
N THR A 162 -8.05 -3.08 16.12
CA THR A 162 -8.02 -3.92 17.33
C THR A 162 -7.92 -3.06 18.58
N ARG A 163 -7.00 -2.08 18.59
CA ARG A 163 -6.84 -1.18 19.74
C ARG A 163 -8.02 -0.25 19.94
N TRP A 164 -8.57 0.29 18.87
CA TRP A 164 -9.75 1.14 18.94
C TRP A 164 -10.95 0.40 19.52
N ALA A 165 -11.17 -0.84 19.09
CA ALA A 165 -12.22 -1.71 19.63
C ALA A 165 -12.01 -2.03 21.11
N GLN A 166 -10.77 -2.31 21.52
CA GLN A 166 -10.40 -2.55 22.92
C GLN A 166 -10.64 -1.33 23.83
N LEU A 167 -10.61 -0.12 23.27
CA LEU A 167 -10.96 1.12 23.96
C LEU A 167 -12.48 1.40 23.96
N GLY A 168 -13.30 0.53 23.36
CA GLY A 168 -14.74 0.71 23.24
C GLY A 168 -15.16 1.73 22.17
N GLY A 169 -14.26 2.08 21.25
CA GLY A 169 -14.52 3.10 20.23
C GLY A 169 -15.48 2.66 19.12
N ASN A 170 -16.15 3.61 18.49
CA ASN A 170 -17.00 3.34 17.33
C ASN A 170 -16.14 2.97 16.10
N MET A 171 -16.32 1.75 15.58
CA MET A 171 -15.49 1.22 14.50
C MET A 171 -15.62 1.99 13.18
N TRP A 172 -16.78 2.61 12.88
CA TRP A 172 -16.92 3.42 11.67
C TRP A 172 -16.12 4.72 11.73
N VAL A 173 -15.93 5.29 12.93
CA VAL A 173 -15.01 6.42 13.12
C VAL A 173 -13.59 5.99 12.79
N MET A 174 -13.17 4.79 13.24
CA MET A 174 -11.84 4.27 12.93
C MET A 174 -11.64 4.01 11.43
N VAL A 175 -12.68 3.56 10.71
CA VAL A 175 -12.63 3.44 9.24
C VAL A 175 -12.28 4.77 8.58
N VAL A 176 -12.99 5.84 8.96
CA VAL A 176 -12.76 7.18 8.39
C VAL A 176 -11.37 7.70 8.79
N VAL A 177 -11.00 7.62 10.07
CA VAL A 177 -9.70 8.08 10.57
C VAL A 177 -8.55 7.35 9.87
N SER A 178 -8.63 6.02 9.77
CA SER A 178 -7.63 5.21 9.10
C SER A 178 -7.51 5.58 7.61
N ALA A 179 -8.64 5.79 6.93
CA ALA A 179 -8.65 6.17 5.53
C ALA A 179 -8.04 7.56 5.28
N VAL A 180 -8.32 8.54 6.15
CA VAL A 180 -7.74 9.88 6.07
C VAL A 180 -6.23 9.85 6.30
N ILE A 181 -5.75 9.11 7.30
CA ILE A 181 -4.32 8.93 7.54
C ILE A 181 -3.66 8.28 6.31
N ARG A 182 -4.32 7.26 5.73
CA ARG A 182 -3.88 6.61 4.51
C ARG A 182 -3.75 7.56 3.34
N GLY A 183 -4.81 8.31 3.00
CA GLY A 183 -4.70 9.35 1.99
C GLY A 183 -3.54 10.31 2.30
N GLY A 184 -3.40 10.71 3.56
CA GLY A 184 -2.35 11.62 4.04
C GLY A 184 -0.93 11.16 3.72
N TYR A 185 -0.56 9.90 4.00
CA TYR A 185 0.77 9.38 3.66
C TYR A 185 0.97 9.06 2.17
N HIS A 186 -0.04 9.29 1.33
CA HIS A 186 0.07 9.24 -0.12
C HIS A 186 -0.01 10.62 -0.80
N LEU A 187 -0.11 11.72 -0.04
CA LEU A 187 -0.11 13.08 -0.61
C LEU A 187 1.15 13.40 -1.42
N TYR A 188 2.27 12.74 -1.15
CA TYR A 188 3.51 12.91 -1.92
C TYR A 188 3.35 12.53 -3.40
N GLN A 189 2.34 11.74 -3.75
CA GLN A 189 1.98 11.36 -5.11
C GLN A 189 1.05 12.40 -5.79
N GLY A 190 0.63 13.44 -5.07
CA GLY A 190 -0.37 14.42 -5.50
C GLY A 190 -1.80 14.08 -5.04
N PHE A 191 -2.75 14.96 -5.37
CA PHE A 191 -4.15 14.82 -4.92
C PHE A 191 -4.84 13.55 -5.45
N GLY A 192 -4.46 13.07 -6.64
CA GLY A 192 -4.97 11.79 -7.15
C GLY A 192 -4.58 10.61 -6.27
N GLY A 193 -3.32 10.56 -5.82
CA GLY A 193 -2.83 9.56 -4.88
C GLY A 193 -3.53 9.64 -3.52
N PHE A 194 -3.77 10.85 -3.01
CA PHE A 194 -4.56 11.06 -1.78
C PHE A 194 -5.98 10.50 -1.90
N ILE A 195 -6.72 10.90 -2.95
CA ILE A 195 -8.13 10.49 -3.13
C ILE A 195 -8.24 8.98 -3.34
N GLY A 196 -7.38 8.41 -4.21
CA GLY A 196 -7.37 6.97 -4.47
C GLY A 196 -7.15 6.15 -3.20
N ASN A 197 -6.19 6.57 -2.37
CA ASN A 197 -5.86 5.87 -1.13
C ASN A 197 -6.86 6.14 0.01
N LEU A 198 -7.50 7.31 0.04
CA LEU A 198 -8.64 7.59 0.92
C LEU A 198 -9.79 6.63 0.60
N VAL A 199 -10.18 6.50 -0.68
CA VAL A 199 -11.25 5.59 -1.10
C VAL A 199 -10.88 4.14 -0.81
N MET A 200 -9.65 3.73 -1.13
CA MET A 200 -9.17 2.39 -0.80
C MET A 200 -9.26 2.11 0.70
N GLY A 201 -8.82 3.04 1.55
CA GLY A 201 -8.88 2.91 3.00
C GLY A 201 -10.31 2.76 3.52
N LEU A 202 -11.26 3.52 2.97
CA LEU A 202 -12.68 3.38 3.32
C LEU A 202 -13.23 2.00 2.93
N VAL A 203 -12.93 1.54 1.70
CA VAL A 203 -13.36 0.23 1.20
C VAL A 203 -12.75 -0.88 2.04
N PHE A 204 -11.45 -0.83 2.30
CA PHE A 204 -10.74 -1.86 3.07
C PHE A 204 -11.23 -1.91 4.52
N GLY A 205 -11.41 -0.76 5.16
CA GLY A 205 -12.00 -0.68 6.51
C GLY A 205 -13.42 -1.25 6.55
N ALA A 206 -14.27 -0.92 5.57
CA ALA A 206 -15.63 -1.46 5.49
C ALA A 206 -15.66 -2.99 5.25
N LEU A 207 -14.80 -3.48 4.34
CA LEU A 207 -14.65 -4.92 4.07
C LEU A 207 -14.14 -5.67 5.31
N PHE A 208 -13.16 -5.11 6.02
CA PHE A 208 -12.62 -5.68 7.26
C PHE A 208 -13.73 -5.90 8.30
N LEU A 209 -14.56 -4.87 8.53
CA LEU A 209 -15.63 -4.92 9.53
C LEU A 209 -16.78 -5.84 9.12
N LYS A 210 -17.22 -5.79 7.86
CA LYS A 210 -18.45 -6.46 7.45
C LYS A 210 -18.22 -7.86 6.86
N TRP A 211 -17.19 -8.04 6.01
CA TRP A 211 -17.12 -9.18 5.09
C TRP A 211 -15.93 -10.10 5.36
N LEU A 212 -14.83 -9.56 5.87
CA LEU A 212 -13.60 -10.32 6.14
C LEU A 212 -13.52 -10.82 7.58
N LYS A 213 -14.56 -10.58 8.41
CA LYS A 213 -14.64 -11.06 9.80
C LYS A 213 -13.39 -10.68 10.63
N GLY A 214 -12.88 -9.46 10.42
CA GLY A 214 -11.69 -8.98 11.13
C GLY A 214 -10.35 -9.60 10.67
N ARG A 215 -10.30 -10.27 9.51
CA ARG A 215 -9.06 -10.81 8.95
C ARG A 215 -8.37 -9.80 8.03
N VAL A 216 -7.10 -9.51 8.33
CA VAL A 216 -6.28 -8.55 7.57
C VAL A 216 -5.62 -9.15 6.32
N MET A 217 -5.34 -10.47 6.31
CA MET A 217 -4.61 -11.14 5.22
C MET A 217 -5.23 -10.98 3.82
N PRO A 218 -6.57 -11.05 3.62
CA PRO A 218 -7.16 -10.75 2.31
C PRO A 218 -6.81 -9.34 1.81
N LEU A 219 -6.74 -8.35 2.72
CA LEU A 219 -6.37 -6.97 2.38
C LEU A 219 -4.88 -6.88 2.04
N VAL A 220 -4.01 -7.56 2.79
CA VAL A 220 -2.57 -7.65 2.48
C VAL A 220 -2.35 -8.20 1.08
N VAL A 221 -3.04 -9.29 0.72
CA VAL A 221 -2.98 -9.90 -0.62
C VAL A 221 -3.47 -8.91 -1.68
N THR A 222 -4.63 -8.28 -1.44
CA THR A 222 -5.20 -7.28 -2.35
C THR A 222 -4.22 -6.15 -2.61
N HIS A 223 -3.70 -5.54 -1.55
CA HIS A 223 -2.76 -4.42 -1.62
C HIS A 223 -1.49 -4.83 -2.35
N SER A 224 -0.88 -5.96 -1.97
CA SER A 224 0.35 -6.44 -2.60
C SER A 224 0.16 -6.62 -4.11
N LEU A 225 -0.97 -7.17 -4.55
CA LEU A 225 -1.28 -7.33 -5.98
C LEU A 225 -1.49 -5.99 -6.70
N LEU A 226 -2.16 -5.04 -6.06
CA LEU A 226 -2.30 -3.68 -6.61
C LEU A 226 -0.94 -3.00 -6.79
N ASP A 227 -0.05 -3.10 -5.79
CA ASP A 227 1.30 -2.54 -5.86
C ASP A 227 2.18 -3.25 -6.88
N ILE A 228 2.11 -4.58 -6.98
CA ILE A 228 2.83 -5.35 -8.03
C ILE A 228 2.42 -4.84 -9.41
N VAL A 229 1.12 -4.66 -9.65
CA VAL A 229 0.61 -4.14 -10.93
C VAL A 229 1.01 -2.68 -11.13
N ALA A 230 0.99 -1.84 -10.09
CA ALA A 230 1.42 -0.46 -10.21
C ALA A 230 2.93 -0.33 -10.53
N PHE A 231 3.76 -1.16 -9.90
CA PHE A 231 5.22 -1.14 -10.07
C PHE A 231 5.68 -1.76 -11.39
N LEU A 232 5.02 -2.84 -11.82
CA LEU A 232 5.41 -3.57 -13.03
C LEU A 232 4.53 -3.28 -14.24
N GLY A 233 3.39 -2.60 -14.07
CA GLY A 233 2.36 -2.42 -15.10
C GLY A 233 2.84 -1.70 -16.35
N ALA A 234 3.40 -0.49 -16.25
CA ALA A 234 3.87 0.22 -17.44
C ALA A 234 5.10 -0.43 -18.10
N PRO A 235 6.08 -1.01 -17.38
CA PRO A 235 7.17 -1.77 -18.00
C PRO A 235 6.70 -3.04 -18.71
N LEU A 236 5.69 -3.73 -18.17
CA LEU A 236 5.16 -4.98 -18.73
C LEU A 236 4.20 -4.73 -19.90
N LEU A 237 3.54 -3.58 -19.97
CA LEU A 237 2.52 -3.31 -20.99
C LEU A 237 3.09 -3.43 -22.43
N PRO A 238 4.26 -2.86 -22.78
CA PRO A 238 4.87 -3.07 -24.10
C PRO A 238 5.23 -4.53 -24.38
N TRP A 239 5.75 -5.24 -23.38
CA TRP A 239 6.09 -6.67 -23.52
C TRP A 239 4.85 -7.54 -23.72
N LEU A 240 3.79 -7.29 -22.96
CA LEU A 240 2.50 -7.97 -23.12
C LEU A 240 1.87 -7.68 -24.47
N MET A 241 1.91 -6.43 -24.95
CA MET A 241 1.41 -6.08 -26.28
C MET A 241 2.19 -6.81 -27.39
N SER A 242 3.52 -6.95 -27.22
CA SER A 242 4.37 -7.67 -28.17
C SER A 242 4.03 -9.17 -28.30
N LEU A 243 3.56 -9.81 -27.20
CA LEU A 243 3.10 -11.20 -27.22
C LEU A 243 1.79 -11.39 -27.98
N ILE A 244 0.99 -10.33 -28.14
CA ILE A 244 -0.32 -10.34 -28.81
C ILE A 244 -0.19 -9.75 -30.24
N GLY A 245 1.03 -9.53 -30.72
CA GLY A 245 1.31 -9.08 -32.08
C GLY A 245 1.00 -7.59 -32.34
N ARG A 246 1.08 -6.74 -31.31
CA ARG A 246 1.02 -5.28 -31.44
C ARG A 246 2.22 -4.60 -30.80
#